data_AF-A0A8H6Y3N7-F1
#
_entry.id   AF-A0A8H6Y3N7-F1
#
_cell.length_a   1.000
_cell.length_b   1.000
_cell.length_c   1.000
_cell.angle_alpha   90.00
_cell.angle_beta   90.00
_cell.angle_gamma   90.00
#
_symmetry.space_group_name_H-M   'P 1'
#
loop_
_entity.id
_entity.type
_entity.pdbx_description
1 polymer ?
#
loop_
_entity_poly.entity_id
_entity_poly.type
_entity_poly.pdbx_seq_one_letter_code
_entity_poly.pdbx_strand_id
1 'polypeptide(L)'
;MQSLSKNLPDSSPFKKVLHTNVVPSDSECASIREFLEGPRKEVVHLTEKIARLQLLLDEATQKRTELNAFIDAHFALVSSARRLPDDIVRVPTKPLFSYAKSADPGGTLCLRPRLWASIHIVILPAFRLQHLVNHVVAWLERAGTVLLDILMVYSLKADSGCDVTPILNTLTARWRHIRLALTSYEHFASISLAEVPMLQTMGLGNSKSYWGRRPTESLALLATKSLRSIELPSTASFFRSPVSWRSLRHLKITRYRSEPLTHNAALAILQQCPVLQTCDLAVSGGNIPNETTHPRLSLPYLRDLSITNGPTPAEGPHLVESIILPALHSFHCFDDIRFGTISSRSSLFPSDTFLRCLRVNIRGLTSTVLLAALTDMPALQGLQIVQEPLLTDRLAPDTNSLLTSPRARIASFLRCATLSGPSSWKSPMEYQTRLSLNLSNRGPARCCSLSK
;
A
#
# COMPACT_ATOMS: atom_id res chain seq x y z
N MET A 1 -36.69 -12.32 20.26
CA MET A 1 -37.04 -12.14 18.84
C MET A 1 -37.54 -13.45 18.20
N GLN A 2 -38.37 -14.25 18.90
CA GLN A 2 -38.87 -15.54 18.41
C GLN A 2 -40.40 -15.58 18.15
N SER A 3 -41.11 -14.45 18.20
CA SER A 3 -42.58 -14.42 18.08
C SER A 3 -43.13 -13.74 16.82
N LEU A 4 -42.31 -13.05 16.01
CA LEU A 4 -42.80 -12.26 14.85
C LEU A 4 -42.91 -13.07 13.55
N SER A 5 -42.50 -14.34 13.52
CA SER A 5 -42.57 -15.17 12.30
C SER A 5 -43.87 -15.98 12.17
N LYS A 6 -44.93 -15.66 12.92
CA LYS A 6 -46.21 -16.41 12.88
C LYS A 6 -47.30 -15.78 12.01
N ASN A 7 -47.05 -14.62 11.42
CA ASN A 7 -48.01 -13.93 10.54
C ASN A 7 -47.56 -13.99 9.07
N LEU A 8 -47.24 -15.19 8.57
CA LEU A 8 -47.04 -15.40 7.13
C LEU A 8 -48.41 -15.46 6.42
N PRO A 9 -48.48 -15.13 5.11
CA PRO A 9 -49.71 -15.23 4.32
C PRO A 9 -50.39 -16.60 4.41
N ASP A 10 -49.63 -17.63 4.73
CA ASP A 10 -50.06 -19.02 4.86
C ASP A 10 -51.01 -19.30 6.03
N SER A 11 -51.04 -18.46 7.07
CA SER A 11 -51.94 -18.61 8.21
C SER A 11 -53.18 -17.71 8.14
N SER A 12 -53.36 -16.96 7.05
CA SER A 12 -54.53 -16.10 6.88
C SER A 12 -55.79 -16.94 6.61
N PRO A 13 -56.90 -16.72 7.33
CA PRO A 13 -58.17 -17.39 7.01
C PRO A 13 -58.69 -17.01 5.60
N PHE A 14 -58.17 -15.93 5.02
CA PHE A 14 -58.52 -15.42 3.69
C PHE A 14 -57.54 -15.86 2.59
N LYS A 15 -56.73 -16.89 2.83
CA LYS A 15 -55.71 -17.38 1.87
C LYS A 15 -56.26 -17.69 0.48
N LYS A 16 -57.53 -18.13 0.38
CA LYS A 16 -58.20 -18.42 -0.91
C LYS A 16 -58.46 -17.18 -1.76
N VAL A 17 -58.55 -16.01 -1.14
CA VAL A 17 -58.85 -14.74 -1.79
C VAL A 17 -57.57 -13.93 -2.03
N LEU A 18 -56.58 -14.08 -1.13
CA LEU A 18 -55.26 -13.47 -1.29
C LEU A 18 -54.59 -13.91 -2.60
N HIS A 19 -54.02 -12.96 -3.33
CA HIS A 19 -53.36 -13.17 -4.63
C HIS A 19 -54.25 -13.74 -5.75
N THR A 20 -55.56 -13.55 -5.66
CA THR A 20 -56.51 -13.88 -6.73
C THR A 20 -57.19 -12.61 -7.26
N ASN A 21 -57.79 -12.69 -8.45
CA ASN A 21 -58.64 -11.63 -9.00
C ASN A 21 -60.10 -11.74 -8.50
N VAL A 22 -60.36 -12.56 -7.49
CA VAL A 22 -61.71 -12.74 -6.94
C VAL A 22 -62.05 -11.54 -6.07
N VAL A 23 -63.19 -10.90 -6.34
CA VAL A 23 -63.70 -9.81 -5.51
C VAL A 23 -64.38 -10.43 -4.27
N PRO A 24 -63.93 -10.12 -3.04
CA PRO A 24 -64.58 -10.62 -1.84
C PRO A 24 -66.00 -10.05 -1.71
N SER A 25 -66.91 -10.85 -1.16
CA SER A 25 -68.25 -10.37 -0.79
C SER A 25 -68.18 -9.30 0.30
N ASP A 26 -69.27 -8.53 0.49
CA ASP A 26 -69.33 -7.49 1.53
C ASP A 26 -69.11 -8.05 2.94
N SER A 27 -69.61 -9.27 3.20
CA SER A 27 -69.41 -9.98 4.48
C SER A 27 -67.96 -10.40 4.72
N GLU A 28 -67.26 -10.85 3.67
CA GLU A 28 -65.83 -11.16 3.72
C GLU A 28 -65.01 -9.88 3.89
N CYS A 29 -65.40 -8.79 3.23
CA CYS A 29 -64.77 -7.48 3.41
C CYS A 29 -64.86 -7.00 4.87
N ALA A 30 -66.00 -7.18 5.53
CA ALA A 30 -66.16 -6.85 6.95
C ALA A 30 -65.22 -7.71 7.83
N SER A 31 -65.19 -9.01 7.60
CA SER A 31 -64.33 -9.96 8.33
C SER A 31 -62.83 -9.71 8.12
N ILE A 32 -62.42 -9.31 6.91
CA ILE A 32 -61.05 -8.92 6.59
C ILE A 32 -60.66 -7.65 7.35
N ARG A 33 -61.55 -6.65 7.40
CA ARG A 33 -61.28 -5.40 8.14
C ARG A 33 -61.07 -5.67 9.63
N GLU A 34 -61.95 -6.46 10.24
CA GLU A 34 -61.85 -6.86 11.65
C GLU A 34 -60.54 -7.62 11.92
N PHE A 35 -60.20 -8.61 11.08
CA PHE A 35 -58.93 -9.35 11.18
C PHE A 35 -57.69 -8.44 11.09
N LEU A 36 -57.75 -7.39 10.25
CA LEU A 36 -56.64 -6.46 10.06
C LEU A 36 -56.51 -5.41 11.18
N GLU A 37 -57.49 -5.24 12.08
CA GLU A 37 -57.39 -4.26 13.16
C GLU A 37 -56.22 -4.54 14.12
N GLY A 38 -55.98 -5.80 14.45
CA GLY A 38 -54.88 -6.22 15.32
C GLY A 38 -53.50 -5.87 14.73
N PRO A 39 -53.15 -6.37 13.53
CA PRO A 39 -51.91 -6.02 12.84
C PRO A 39 -51.76 -4.52 12.61
N ARG A 40 -52.84 -3.78 12.32
CA ARG A 40 -52.78 -2.32 12.18
C ARG A 40 -52.36 -1.63 13.48
N LYS A 41 -52.93 -2.02 14.62
CA LYS A 41 -52.53 -1.51 15.94
C LYS A 41 -51.07 -1.83 16.26
N GLU A 42 -50.60 -3.04 15.92
CA GLU A 42 -49.20 -3.43 16.09
C GLU A 42 -48.25 -2.59 15.23
N VAL A 43 -48.60 -2.32 13.97
CA VAL A 43 -47.82 -1.45 13.08
C VAL A 43 -47.73 -0.02 13.62
N VAL A 44 -48.83 0.55 14.11
CA VAL A 44 -48.82 1.88 14.75
C VAL A 44 -47.89 1.87 15.96
N HIS A 45 -48.01 0.88 16.85
CA HIS A 45 -47.14 0.75 18.03
C HIS A 45 -45.65 0.60 17.68
N LEU A 46 -45.31 -0.21 16.67
CA LEU A 46 -43.93 -0.37 16.20
C LEU A 46 -43.39 0.93 15.58
N THR A 47 -44.24 1.67 14.86
CA THR A 47 -43.88 2.96 14.25
C THR A 47 -43.55 3.99 15.34
N GLU A 48 -44.36 4.08 16.40
CA GLU A 48 -44.09 4.94 17.56
C GLU A 48 -42.77 4.56 18.26
N LYS A 49 -42.51 3.26 18.42
CA LYS A 49 -41.26 2.76 19.01
C LYS A 49 -40.04 3.10 18.15
N ILE A 50 -40.16 2.98 16.82
CA ILE A 50 -39.10 3.39 15.88
C ILE A 50 -38.83 4.89 16.02
N ALA A 51 -39.88 5.72 16.01
CA ALA A 51 -39.75 7.16 16.16
C ALA A 51 -39.05 7.55 17.48
N ARG A 52 -39.42 6.89 18.59
CA ARG A 52 -38.76 7.10 19.89
C ARG A 52 -37.28 6.70 19.87
N LEU A 53 -36.93 5.57 19.25
CA LEU A 53 -35.54 5.12 19.17
C LEU A 53 -34.69 6.01 18.27
N GLN A 54 -35.27 6.55 17.19
CA GLN A 54 -34.61 7.53 16.32
C GLN A 54 -34.28 8.81 17.10
N LEU A 55 -35.23 9.34 17.88
CA LEU A 55 -34.99 10.52 18.72
C LEU A 55 -33.84 10.31 19.73
N LEU A 56 -33.80 9.14 20.39
CA LEU A 56 -32.71 8.81 21.32
C LEU A 56 -31.34 8.67 20.60
N LEU A 57 -31.35 8.14 19.37
CA LEU A 57 -30.14 8.00 18.57
C LEU A 57 -29.61 9.38 18.13
N ASP A 58 -30.50 10.27 17.73
CA ASP A 58 -30.17 11.63 17.32
C ASP A 58 -29.59 12.42 18.50
N GLU A 59 -30.20 12.33 19.68
CA GLU A 59 -29.71 12.94 20.92
C GLU A 59 -28.30 12.44 21.29
N ALA A 60 -28.10 11.11 21.27
CA ALA A 60 -26.79 10.53 21.56
C ALA A 60 -25.72 10.92 20.53
N THR A 61 -26.10 11.04 19.26
CA THR A 61 -25.22 11.46 18.18
C THR A 61 -24.81 12.92 18.35
N GLN A 62 -25.77 13.81 18.64
CA GLN A 62 -25.49 15.21 18.94
C GLN A 62 -24.51 15.34 20.12
N LYS A 63 -24.79 14.66 21.23
CA LYS A 63 -23.91 14.69 22.41
C LYS A 63 -22.50 14.20 22.10
N ARG A 64 -22.35 13.16 21.27
CA ARG A 64 -21.04 12.69 20.79
C ARG A 64 -20.32 13.76 19.97
N THR A 65 -21.02 14.45 19.06
CA THR A 65 -20.40 15.50 18.25
C THR A 65 -19.93 16.69 19.08
N GLU A 66 -20.70 17.09 20.09
CA GLU A 66 -20.34 18.16 21.02
C GLU A 66 -19.11 17.79 21.85
N LEU A 67 -19.07 16.57 22.39
CA LEU A 67 -17.91 16.07 23.14
C LEU A 67 -16.65 15.96 22.30
N ASN A 68 -16.76 15.51 21.05
CA ASN A 68 -15.61 15.45 20.14
C ASN A 68 -15.08 16.85 19.82
N ALA A 69 -15.96 17.81 19.54
CA ALA A 69 -15.55 19.19 19.31
C ALA A 69 -14.81 19.79 20.53
N PHE A 70 -15.29 19.50 21.75
CA PHE A 70 -14.62 19.88 22.99
C PHE A 70 -13.23 19.23 23.12
N ILE A 71 -13.13 17.92 22.87
CA ILE A 71 -11.87 17.16 22.92
C ILE A 71 -10.86 17.72 21.90
N ASP A 72 -11.29 17.95 20.65
CA ASP A 72 -10.43 18.46 19.58
C ASP A 72 -9.91 19.86 19.90
N ALA A 73 -10.74 20.73 20.48
CA ALA A 73 -10.32 22.05 20.94
C ALA A 73 -9.20 21.97 21.99
N HIS A 74 -9.28 21.02 22.93
CA HIS A 74 -8.24 20.81 23.94
C HIS A 74 -7.00 20.13 23.36
N PHE A 75 -7.15 19.16 22.46
CA PHE A 75 -6.02 18.58 21.74
C PHE A 75 -5.27 19.62 20.93
N ALA A 76 -5.96 20.59 20.33
CA ALA A 76 -5.32 21.70 19.63
C ALA A 76 -4.42 22.52 20.56
N LEU A 77 -4.78 22.69 21.85
CA LEU A 77 -3.98 23.38 22.86
C LEU A 77 -2.73 22.61 23.25
N VAL A 78 -2.84 21.30 23.44
CA VAL A 78 -1.70 20.44 23.81
C VAL A 78 -0.89 19.94 22.62
N SER A 79 -1.32 20.24 21.40
CA SER A 79 -0.63 19.81 20.18
C SER A 79 0.81 20.28 20.19
N SER A 80 1.72 19.40 19.77
CA SER A 80 3.13 19.70 19.62
C SER A 80 3.39 20.92 18.72
N ALA A 81 2.47 21.21 17.79
CA ALA A 81 2.52 22.39 16.93
C ALA A 81 2.53 23.71 17.71
N ARG A 82 1.83 23.81 18.86
CA ARG A 82 1.86 24.99 19.74
C ARG A 82 3.09 25.07 20.66
N ARG A 83 3.86 23.98 20.74
CA ARG A 83 5.12 23.92 21.51
C ARG A 83 6.35 24.11 20.63
N LEU A 84 6.15 24.31 19.33
CA LEU A 84 7.24 24.71 18.46
C LEU A 84 7.66 26.14 18.85
N PRO A 85 8.96 26.38 19.05
CA PRO A 85 9.48 27.73 19.23
C PRO A 85 8.92 28.71 18.18
N ASP A 86 8.68 29.96 18.57
CA ASP A 86 8.02 30.98 17.72
C ASP A 86 8.74 31.22 16.39
N ASP A 87 10.05 30.95 16.33
CA ASP A 87 10.89 30.97 15.13
C ASP A 87 10.55 29.85 14.13
N ILE A 88 9.94 28.75 14.59
CA ILE A 88 9.41 27.66 13.75
C ILE A 88 7.93 27.92 13.40
N VAL A 89 7.14 28.48 14.32
CA VAL A 89 5.69 28.74 14.13
C VAL A 89 5.43 29.95 13.24
N ARG A 90 6.31 30.97 13.26
CA ARG A 90 6.22 32.15 12.37
C ARG A 90 6.63 31.86 10.93
N VAL A 91 7.26 30.72 10.64
CA VAL A 91 7.28 30.23 9.27
C VAL A 91 5.85 29.80 8.98
N PRO A 92 5.11 30.44 8.07
CA PRO A 92 3.70 30.14 7.87
C PRO A 92 3.55 28.66 7.46
N THR A 93 3.23 27.83 8.44
CA THR A 93 2.92 26.39 8.31
C THR A 93 1.50 26.17 7.83
N LYS A 94 0.88 27.18 7.21
CA LYS A 94 -0.21 26.91 6.29
C LYS A 94 0.41 26.10 5.14
N PRO A 95 -0.10 24.89 4.82
CA PRO A 95 0.26 24.28 3.55
C PRO A 95 0.05 25.34 2.48
N LEU A 96 1.05 25.48 1.60
CA LEU A 96 1.35 26.58 0.69
C LEU A 96 0.18 27.10 -0.19
N PHE A 97 -0.99 27.44 0.37
CA PHE A 97 -2.21 27.89 -0.33
C PHE A 97 -3.17 28.62 0.63
N SER A 98 -2.75 29.73 1.24
CA SER A 98 -3.69 30.85 1.46
C SER A 98 -2.91 32.15 1.62
N TYR A 99 -3.21 33.11 0.73
CA TYR A 99 -2.65 34.45 0.65
C TYR A 99 -2.40 35.12 2.02
N ALA A 100 -1.19 35.65 2.19
CA ALA A 100 -0.95 36.84 2.99
C ALA A 100 -0.06 37.78 2.17
N LYS A 101 -0.67 38.82 1.59
CA LYS A 101 0.05 40.05 1.25
C LYS A 101 0.42 40.70 2.57
N SER A 102 1.70 40.74 2.92
CA SER A 102 2.21 41.75 3.83
C SER A 102 3.71 41.88 3.65
N ALA A 103 4.11 43.11 3.38
CA ALA A 103 5.48 43.57 3.33
C ALA A 103 6.15 43.47 4.70
N ASP A 104 7.41 43.04 4.72
CA ASP A 104 8.46 43.77 5.44
C ASP A 104 9.86 43.37 4.88
N PRO A 105 10.74 44.30 4.48
CA PRO A 105 12.07 43.98 3.95
C PRO A 105 13.18 43.85 5.01
N GLY A 106 12.90 44.04 6.30
CA GLY A 106 13.94 44.20 7.33
C GLY A 106 13.91 43.14 8.42
N GLY A 107 14.48 41.95 8.20
CA GLY A 107 14.55 40.94 9.26
C GLY A 107 15.28 39.68 8.87
N THR A 108 16.61 39.74 8.84
CA THR A 108 17.54 38.65 8.56
C THR A 108 17.56 37.60 9.69
N LEU A 109 16.43 36.93 9.96
CA LEU A 109 16.45 35.68 10.70
C LEU A 109 16.92 34.60 9.73
N CYS A 110 18.16 34.18 9.91
CA CYS A 110 18.84 33.12 9.18
C CYS A 110 18.14 31.77 9.44
N LEU A 111 16.93 31.59 8.89
CA LEU A 111 16.22 30.32 8.92
C LEU A 111 17.12 29.29 8.25
N ARG A 112 17.50 28.26 9.01
CA ARG A 112 18.50 27.27 8.63
C ARG A 112 18.22 26.78 7.20
N PRO A 113 19.18 26.88 6.26
CA PRO A 113 19.00 26.50 4.86
C PRO A 113 18.46 25.07 4.65
N ARG A 114 18.61 24.19 5.66
CA ARG A 114 18.07 22.83 5.66
C ARG A 114 16.54 22.72 5.61
N LEU A 115 15.80 23.70 6.13
CA LEU A 115 14.32 23.67 6.03
C LEU A 115 13.84 23.87 4.58
N TRP A 116 14.67 24.51 3.76
CA TRP A 116 14.42 24.77 2.35
C TRP A 116 15.10 23.74 1.43
N ALA A 117 15.57 22.61 1.99
CA ALA A 117 16.18 21.55 1.20
C ALA A 117 15.14 20.63 0.54
N SER A 118 13.87 20.69 0.94
CA SER A 118 12.82 19.82 0.37
C SER A 118 11.55 20.60 0.05
N ILE A 119 10.94 20.28 -1.09
CA ILE A 119 9.69 20.86 -1.54
C ILE A 119 8.76 19.79 -2.11
N HIS A 120 7.47 19.86 -1.76
CA HIS A 120 6.42 19.07 -2.36
C HIS A 120 5.54 19.97 -3.24
N ILE A 121 5.60 19.76 -4.55
CA ILE A 121 4.90 20.55 -5.56
C ILE A 121 3.69 19.75 -6.02
N VAL A 122 2.49 20.23 -5.71
CA VAL A 122 1.23 19.63 -6.18
C VAL A 122 0.69 20.47 -7.32
N ILE A 123 0.56 19.87 -8.50
CA ILE A 123 0.05 20.56 -9.69
C ILE A 123 -1.45 20.28 -9.81
N LEU A 124 -2.24 21.35 -9.70
CA LEU A 124 -3.70 21.30 -9.75
C LEU A 124 -4.23 21.78 -11.11
N PRO A 125 -5.39 21.25 -11.58
CA PRO A 125 -5.94 21.54 -12.92
C PRO A 125 -6.18 23.02 -13.18
N ALA A 126 -6.68 23.74 -12.18
CA ALA A 126 -7.10 25.13 -12.29
C ALA A 126 -6.00 26.13 -11.93
N PHE A 127 -4.81 25.65 -11.58
CA PHE A 127 -3.75 26.54 -11.14
C PHE A 127 -3.10 27.20 -12.34
N ARG A 128 -3.01 28.53 -12.34
CA ARG A 128 -2.18 29.23 -13.31
C ARG A 128 -0.73 28.87 -13.03
N LEU A 129 -0.16 28.02 -13.88
CA LEU A 129 1.22 27.55 -13.78
C LEU A 129 2.22 28.68 -13.49
N GLN A 130 2.02 29.86 -14.08
CA GLN A 130 2.86 31.02 -13.83
C GLN A 130 2.93 31.43 -12.36
N HIS A 131 1.82 31.36 -11.62
CA HIS A 131 1.85 31.64 -10.18
C HIS A 131 2.67 30.59 -9.44
N LEU A 132 2.56 29.32 -9.83
CA LEU A 132 3.34 28.25 -9.21
C LEU A 132 4.83 28.43 -9.49
N VAL A 133 5.20 28.75 -10.73
CA VAL A 133 6.58 29.10 -11.12
C VAL A 133 7.10 30.23 -10.25
N ASN A 134 6.36 31.34 -10.12
CA ASN A 134 6.78 32.48 -9.31
C ASN A 134 6.97 32.09 -7.83
N HIS A 135 6.11 31.23 -7.29
CA HIS A 135 6.25 30.73 -5.92
C HIS A 135 7.46 29.81 -5.75
N VAL A 136 7.74 28.94 -6.72
CA VAL A 136 8.93 28.07 -6.70
C VAL A 136 10.19 28.92 -6.80
N VAL A 137 10.23 29.94 -7.66
CA VAL A 137 11.37 30.88 -7.76
C VAL A 137 11.60 31.62 -6.45
N ALA A 138 10.57 32.20 -5.84
CA ALA A 138 10.70 32.88 -4.54
C ALA A 138 11.13 31.92 -3.42
N TRP A 139 10.71 30.65 -3.48
CA TRP A 139 11.18 29.61 -2.57
C TRP A 139 12.66 29.27 -2.81
N LEU A 140 13.10 29.20 -4.06
CA LEU A 140 14.48 28.89 -4.44
C LEU A 140 15.47 29.95 -3.99
N GLU A 141 15.09 31.23 -4.10
CA GLU A 141 15.87 32.36 -3.60
C GLU A 141 16.15 32.20 -2.10
N ARG A 142 15.14 31.77 -1.32
CA ARG A 142 15.28 31.49 0.12
C ARG A 142 16.09 30.22 0.40
N ALA A 143 15.99 29.23 -0.47
CA ALA A 143 16.75 27.99 -0.36
C ALA A 143 18.26 28.18 -0.63
N GLY A 144 18.67 29.31 -1.22
CA GLY A 144 20.08 29.62 -1.49
C GLY A 144 20.74 28.60 -2.42
N THR A 145 21.83 27.98 -1.97
CA THR A 145 22.62 27.01 -2.76
C THR A 145 22.43 25.56 -2.31
N VAL A 146 21.48 25.29 -1.41
CA VAL A 146 21.28 23.95 -0.84
C VAL A 146 20.80 22.96 -1.91
N LEU A 147 21.25 21.71 -1.82
CA LEU A 147 20.76 20.62 -2.66
C LEU A 147 19.30 20.28 -2.35
N LEU A 148 18.53 19.97 -3.38
CA LEU A 148 17.08 19.90 -3.32
C LEU A 148 16.54 18.47 -3.40
N ASP A 149 15.54 18.22 -2.56
CA ASP A 149 14.72 17.02 -2.50
C ASP A 149 13.29 17.37 -2.93
N ILE A 150 12.98 17.09 -4.18
CA ILE A 150 11.74 17.52 -4.84
C ILE A 150 10.81 16.32 -4.97
N LEU A 151 9.60 16.45 -4.43
CA LEU A 151 8.48 15.58 -4.77
C LEU A 151 7.51 16.41 -5.61
N MET A 152 7.18 15.97 -6.81
CA MET A 152 6.20 16.61 -7.66
C MET A 152 5.08 15.63 -7.97
N VAL A 153 3.83 16.01 -7.68
CA VAL A 153 2.66 15.15 -7.88
C VAL A 153 1.63 15.91 -8.70
N TYR A 154 1.18 15.29 -9.78
CA TYR A 154 0.12 15.82 -10.62
C TYR A 154 -1.24 15.31 -10.15
N SER A 155 -2.22 16.20 -10.05
CA SER A 155 -3.59 15.81 -9.69
C SER A 155 -4.26 15.06 -10.85
N LEU A 156 -4.97 13.97 -10.53
CA LEU A 156 -5.62 13.09 -11.52
C LEU A 156 -6.69 13.78 -12.38
N LYS A 157 -7.13 14.98 -12.01
CA LYS A 157 -8.17 15.75 -12.73
C LYS A 157 -7.58 16.79 -13.68
N ALA A 158 -6.25 16.91 -13.78
CA ALA A 158 -5.63 17.98 -14.52
C ALA A 158 -5.45 17.60 -15.98
N ASP A 159 -5.79 18.52 -16.87
CA ASP A 159 -5.58 18.37 -18.31
C ASP A 159 -4.10 18.09 -18.60
N SER A 160 -3.87 17.28 -19.62
CA SER A 160 -2.54 16.81 -20.07
C SER A 160 -1.65 17.92 -20.66
N GLY A 161 -2.05 19.19 -20.59
CA GLY A 161 -1.40 20.30 -21.28
C GLY A 161 -0.56 21.24 -20.42
N CYS A 162 -0.38 20.99 -19.12
CA CYS A 162 0.42 21.89 -18.28
C CYS A 162 1.92 21.65 -18.50
N ASP A 163 2.59 22.59 -19.15
CA ASP A 163 4.03 22.53 -19.39
C ASP A 163 4.83 22.83 -18.10
N VAL A 164 5.27 21.79 -17.39
CA VAL A 164 6.05 21.96 -16.15
C VAL A 164 7.53 22.28 -16.38
N THR A 165 7.97 22.32 -17.64
CA THR A 165 9.38 22.53 -18.02
C THR A 165 10.00 23.78 -17.38
N PRO A 166 9.32 24.94 -17.30
CA PRO A 166 9.89 26.13 -16.65
C PRO A 166 10.23 25.90 -15.18
N ILE A 167 9.38 25.16 -14.45
CA ILE A 167 9.63 24.82 -13.05
C ILE A 167 10.84 23.89 -12.96
N LEU A 168 10.86 22.84 -13.78
CA LEU A 168 11.94 21.85 -13.75
C LEU A 168 13.28 22.49 -14.05
N ASN A 169 13.38 23.29 -15.12
CA ASN A 169 14.62 23.94 -15.56
C ASN A 169 15.19 24.90 -14.50
N THR A 170 14.35 25.55 -13.69
CA THR A 170 14.85 26.41 -12.60
C THR A 170 15.49 25.63 -11.45
N LEU A 171 15.24 24.32 -11.37
CA LEU A 171 15.64 23.49 -10.24
C LEU A 171 16.82 22.54 -10.56
N THR A 172 17.04 22.20 -11.83
CA THR A 172 17.88 21.08 -12.30
C THR A 172 19.28 21.03 -11.68
N ALA A 173 19.99 22.17 -11.66
CA ALA A 173 21.37 22.26 -11.17
C ALA A 173 21.54 21.81 -9.72
N ARG A 174 20.46 21.84 -8.93
CA ARG A 174 20.47 21.57 -7.48
C ARG A 174 19.79 20.25 -7.13
N TRP A 175 19.34 19.45 -8.09
CA TRP A 175 18.64 18.19 -7.81
C TRP A 175 19.55 17.20 -7.11
N ARG A 176 19.11 16.70 -5.96
CA ARG A 176 19.71 15.56 -5.26
C ARG A 176 18.76 14.38 -5.25
N HIS A 177 17.52 14.59 -4.81
CA HIS A 177 16.48 13.58 -4.82
C HIS A 177 15.26 14.13 -5.56
N ILE A 178 14.84 13.50 -6.65
CA ILE A 178 13.64 13.89 -7.36
C ILE A 178 12.67 12.72 -7.46
N ARG A 179 11.40 12.96 -7.14
CA ARG A 179 10.30 12.02 -7.33
C ARG A 179 9.16 12.71 -8.05
N LEU A 180 8.66 12.09 -9.10
CA LEU A 180 7.74 12.69 -10.04
C LEU A 180 6.58 11.73 -10.27
N ALA A 181 5.37 12.15 -9.98
CA ALA A 181 4.14 11.44 -10.35
C ALA A 181 3.38 12.31 -11.36
N LEU A 182 3.86 12.32 -12.60
CA LEU A 182 3.37 13.16 -13.69
C LEU A 182 2.51 12.37 -14.68
N THR A 183 1.84 13.08 -15.58
CA THR A 183 1.01 12.52 -16.68
C THR A 183 1.72 12.52 -18.04
N SER A 184 2.81 13.29 -18.17
CA SER A 184 3.79 13.22 -19.26
C SER A 184 5.21 13.25 -18.68
N TYR A 185 6.16 12.53 -19.28
CA TYR A 185 7.60 12.60 -18.99
C TYR A 185 8.39 13.19 -20.17
N GLU A 186 7.71 13.64 -21.22
CA GLU A 186 8.34 14.26 -22.40
C GLU A 186 9.11 15.54 -22.02
N HIS A 187 8.64 16.25 -20.99
CA HIS A 187 9.31 17.44 -20.44
C HIS A 187 10.75 17.18 -19.93
N PHE A 188 11.16 15.92 -19.73
CA PHE A 188 12.51 15.58 -19.29
C PHE A 188 13.48 15.30 -20.43
N ALA A 189 12.99 15.11 -21.66
CA ALA A 189 13.86 14.88 -22.80
C ALA A 189 14.68 16.11 -23.16
N SER A 190 14.22 17.31 -22.76
CA SER A 190 14.95 18.57 -22.93
C SER A 190 16.08 18.76 -21.92
N ILE A 191 16.04 18.06 -20.78
CA ILE A 191 17.02 18.26 -19.70
C ILE A 191 18.28 17.47 -19.99
N SER A 192 19.41 18.16 -20.08
CA SER A 192 20.69 17.54 -20.39
C SER A 192 21.37 16.94 -19.15
N LEU A 193 22.27 15.98 -19.37
CA LEU A 193 23.02 15.35 -18.28
C LEU A 193 23.87 16.35 -17.49
N ALA A 194 24.39 17.39 -18.16
CA ALA A 194 25.23 18.42 -17.56
C ALA A 194 24.46 19.33 -16.59
N GLU A 195 23.13 19.41 -16.74
CA GLU A 195 22.26 20.25 -15.92
C GLU A 195 21.92 19.60 -14.57
N VAL A 196 22.14 18.29 -14.40
CA VAL A 196 21.78 17.55 -13.18
C VAL A 196 22.97 16.82 -12.54
N PRO A 197 24.11 17.49 -12.29
CA PRO A 197 25.35 16.81 -11.90
C PRO A 197 25.25 16.13 -10.51
N MET A 198 24.36 16.61 -9.64
CA MET A 198 24.23 16.18 -8.24
C MET A 198 23.13 15.14 -8.00
N LEU A 199 22.47 14.65 -9.06
CA LEU A 199 21.32 13.76 -8.94
C LEU A 199 21.70 12.40 -8.36
N GLN A 200 21.18 12.08 -7.17
CA GLN A 200 21.43 10.81 -6.47
C GLN A 200 20.23 9.87 -6.46
N THR A 201 19.01 10.42 -6.48
CA THR A 201 17.78 9.63 -6.50
C THR A 201 16.82 10.18 -7.54
N MET A 202 16.32 9.30 -8.39
CA MET A 202 15.29 9.62 -9.36
C MET A 202 14.14 8.63 -9.22
N GLY A 203 12.93 9.14 -9.03
CA GLY A 203 11.72 8.33 -8.94
C GLY A 203 10.65 8.82 -9.90
N LEU A 204 10.10 7.90 -10.68
CA LEU A 204 8.96 8.10 -11.56
C LEU A 204 7.82 7.22 -11.03
N GLY A 205 6.82 7.87 -10.43
CA GLY A 205 5.66 7.23 -9.86
C GLY A 205 4.58 6.96 -10.91
N ASN A 206 3.78 5.92 -10.68
CA ASN A 206 2.60 5.67 -11.51
C ASN A 206 1.53 6.72 -11.24
N SER A 207 1.32 7.66 -12.18
CA SER A 207 0.06 8.40 -12.22
C SER A 207 -1.04 7.47 -12.74
N LYS A 208 -2.20 7.43 -12.06
CA LYS A 208 -3.35 6.61 -12.50
C LYS A 208 -3.94 7.06 -13.84
N SER A 209 -3.50 8.16 -14.44
CA SER A 209 -3.99 8.64 -15.74
C SER A 209 -3.21 8.09 -16.93
N TYR A 210 -2.10 7.39 -16.71
CA TYR A 210 -1.13 7.09 -17.77
C TYR A 210 -1.41 5.85 -18.63
N TRP A 211 -2.57 5.22 -18.48
CA TRP A 211 -2.84 3.89 -19.03
C TRP A 211 -2.84 3.75 -20.57
N GLY A 212 -2.45 4.78 -21.35
CA GLY A 212 -2.51 4.75 -22.82
C GLY A 212 -1.28 5.20 -23.60
N ARG A 213 -0.38 6.03 -23.04
CA ARG A 213 0.80 6.51 -23.79
C ARG A 213 2.08 5.91 -23.25
N ARG A 214 2.84 5.27 -24.14
CA ARG A 214 4.20 4.80 -23.86
C ARG A 214 5.13 6.02 -23.78
N PRO A 215 5.97 6.14 -22.75
CA PRO A 215 7.11 7.05 -22.82
C PRO A 215 7.97 6.60 -23.99
N THR A 216 7.96 7.35 -25.09
CA THR A 216 8.71 7.03 -26.32
C THR A 216 10.18 7.39 -26.19
N GLU A 217 10.54 8.22 -25.22
CA GLU A 217 11.86 8.86 -25.19
C GLU A 217 12.75 8.30 -24.08
N SER A 218 14.03 8.17 -24.44
CA SER A 218 15.10 7.79 -23.52
C SER A 218 15.35 8.94 -22.54
N LEU A 219 15.31 8.66 -21.24
CA LEU A 219 15.65 9.64 -20.21
C LEU A 219 17.17 9.70 -20.04
N ALA A 220 17.81 10.68 -20.68
CA ALA A 220 19.26 10.90 -20.58
C ALA A 220 19.74 11.09 -19.12
N LEU A 221 18.88 11.64 -18.26
CA LEU A 221 19.15 11.87 -16.83
C LEU A 221 19.51 10.60 -16.05
N LEU A 222 19.07 9.43 -16.52
CA LEU A 222 19.40 8.15 -15.89
C LEU A 222 20.87 7.74 -16.08
N ALA A 223 21.60 8.40 -16.99
CA ALA A 223 23.03 8.19 -17.22
C ALA A 223 23.93 8.91 -16.20
N THR A 224 23.36 9.63 -15.23
CA THR A 224 24.12 10.36 -14.22
C THR A 224 25.00 9.40 -13.39
N LYS A 225 26.30 9.67 -13.33
CA LYS A 225 27.26 8.84 -12.57
C LYS A 225 27.06 8.93 -11.05
N SER A 226 26.39 9.99 -10.59
CA SER A 226 26.03 10.23 -9.19
C SER A 226 24.78 9.47 -8.75
N LEU A 227 24.02 8.88 -9.68
CA LEU A 227 22.78 8.17 -9.39
C LEU A 227 23.04 6.95 -8.51
N ARG A 228 22.27 6.80 -7.43
CA ARG A 228 22.37 5.69 -6.46
C ARG A 228 21.04 4.99 -6.23
N SER A 229 19.94 5.69 -6.47
CA SER A 229 18.60 5.16 -6.26
C SER A 229 17.71 5.48 -7.45
N ILE A 230 17.01 4.47 -7.95
CA ILE A 230 16.05 4.61 -9.03
C ILE A 230 14.72 3.98 -8.62
N GLU A 231 13.63 4.70 -8.85
CA GLU A 231 12.26 4.19 -8.81
C GLU A 231 11.63 4.42 -10.20
N LEU A 232 11.25 3.35 -10.90
CA LEU A 232 10.67 3.44 -12.24
C LEU A 232 9.36 2.66 -12.28
N PRO A 233 8.41 3.03 -13.15
CA PRO A 233 7.37 2.12 -13.56
C PRO A 233 8.00 1.06 -14.47
N SER A 234 7.45 -0.15 -14.43
CA SER A 234 7.82 -1.24 -15.31
C SER A 234 7.39 -0.92 -16.74
N THR A 235 8.21 -0.25 -17.55
CA THR A 235 7.98 -0.12 -18.99
C THR A 235 9.23 -0.54 -19.74
N ALA A 236 9.06 -1.19 -20.90
CA ALA A 236 10.21 -1.67 -21.66
C ALA A 236 11.12 -0.53 -22.14
N SER A 237 10.57 0.68 -22.29
CA SER A 237 11.29 1.87 -22.74
C SER A 237 12.39 2.31 -21.78
N PHE A 238 12.18 2.24 -20.46
CA PHE A 238 13.21 2.68 -19.50
C PHE A 238 14.43 1.76 -19.48
N PHE A 239 14.27 0.48 -19.83
CA PHE A 239 15.41 -0.45 -19.92
C PHE A 239 16.31 -0.21 -21.13
N ARG A 240 15.83 0.56 -22.12
CA ARG A 240 16.64 1.04 -23.25
C ARG A 240 17.37 2.34 -22.92
N SER A 241 17.02 3.01 -21.82
CA SER A 241 17.68 4.24 -21.43
C SER A 241 19.09 3.95 -20.91
N PRO A 242 20.06 4.87 -21.08
CA PRO A 242 21.45 4.67 -20.69
C PRO A 242 21.62 4.77 -19.16
N VAL A 243 21.08 3.83 -18.40
CA VAL A 243 21.12 3.88 -16.93
C VAL A 243 22.50 3.46 -16.40
N SER A 244 23.02 4.17 -15.40
CA SER A 244 24.26 3.80 -14.70
C SER A 244 24.07 2.66 -13.67
N TRP A 245 23.58 1.50 -14.13
CA TRP A 245 23.19 0.35 -13.30
C TRP A 245 24.26 -0.08 -12.28
N ARG A 246 25.53 -0.04 -12.68
CA ARG A 246 26.67 -0.48 -11.84
C ARG A 246 26.82 0.31 -10.53
N SER A 247 26.27 1.51 -10.46
CA SER A 247 26.39 2.40 -9.31
C SER A 247 25.16 2.44 -8.41
N LEU A 248 24.08 1.76 -8.82
CA LEU A 248 22.82 1.73 -8.09
C LEU A 248 22.91 0.85 -6.85
N ARG A 249 22.46 1.42 -5.74
CA ARG A 249 22.29 0.77 -4.44
C ARG A 249 20.83 0.47 -4.14
N HIS A 250 19.91 1.26 -4.70
CA HIS A 250 18.48 1.12 -4.48
C HIS A 250 17.76 1.06 -5.84
N LEU A 251 17.03 -0.02 -6.08
CA LEU A 251 16.25 -0.21 -7.29
C LEU A 251 14.81 -0.53 -6.90
N LYS A 252 13.87 0.25 -7.43
CA LYS A 252 12.45 -0.01 -7.30
C LYS A 252 11.79 0.03 -8.68
N ILE A 253 11.19 -1.07 -9.10
CA ILE A 253 10.43 -1.17 -10.33
C ILE A 253 8.99 -1.44 -9.94
N THR A 254 8.13 -0.44 -10.08
CA THR A 254 6.71 -0.54 -9.74
C THR A 254 5.92 -1.13 -10.90
N ARG A 255 4.80 -1.78 -10.59
CA ARG A 255 4.00 -2.49 -11.58
C ARG A 255 3.37 -1.53 -12.59
N TYR A 256 3.48 -1.84 -13.87
CA TYR A 256 2.73 -1.16 -14.94
C TYR A 256 1.84 -2.17 -15.65
N ARG A 257 0.59 -1.79 -15.98
CA ARG A 257 -0.38 -2.75 -16.54
C ARG A 257 -0.07 -3.17 -17.98
N SER A 258 0.51 -2.29 -18.79
CA SER A 258 0.64 -2.58 -20.23
C SER A 258 1.86 -3.44 -20.57
N GLU A 259 2.94 -3.33 -19.79
CA GLU A 259 4.24 -3.97 -20.08
C GLU A 259 4.92 -4.39 -18.78
N PRO A 260 4.46 -5.46 -18.14
CA PRO A 260 5.06 -5.86 -16.90
C PRO A 260 6.50 -6.38 -17.10
N LEU A 261 7.31 -6.26 -16.06
CA LEU A 261 8.70 -6.68 -16.07
C LEU A 261 8.73 -8.20 -16.13
N THR A 262 9.28 -8.74 -17.22
CA THR A 262 9.46 -10.19 -17.35
C THR A 262 10.59 -10.66 -16.44
N HIS A 263 10.57 -11.95 -16.08
CA HIS A 263 11.62 -12.57 -15.27
C HIS A 263 13.02 -12.38 -15.88
N ASN A 264 13.18 -12.63 -17.19
CA ASN A 264 14.45 -12.46 -17.88
C ASN A 264 14.93 -11.00 -17.89
N ALA A 265 14.01 -10.05 -18.07
CA ALA A 265 14.36 -8.63 -18.00
C ALA A 265 14.81 -8.24 -16.57
N ALA A 266 14.12 -8.75 -15.54
CA ALA A 266 14.52 -8.53 -14.16
C ALA A 266 15.94 -9.07 -13.89
N LEU A 267 16.24 -10.30 -14.30
CA LEU A 267 17.58 -10.89 -14.16
C LEU A 267 18.65 -10.07 -14.90
N ALA A 268 18.37 -9.67 -16.14
CA ALA A 268 19.29 -8.86 -16.94
C ALA A 268 19.61 -7.50 -16.29
N ILE A 269 18.64 -6.89 -15.60
CA ILE A 269 18.84 -5.65 -14.85
C ILE A 269 19.66 -5.90 -13.60
N LEU A 270 19.29 -6.92 -12.82
CA LEU A 270 19.99 -7.28 -11.58
C LEU A 270 21.45 -7.63 -11.84
N GLN A 271 21.75 -8.31 -12.95
CA GLN A 271 23.12 -8.64 -13.37
C GLN A 271 23.99 -7.39 -13.59
N GLN A 272 23.38 -6.26 -13.95
CA GLN A 272 24.08 -4.99 -14.14
C GLN A 272 24.24 -4.19 -12.85
N CYS A 273 23.67 -4.64 -11.72
CA CYS A 273 23.64 -3.96 -10.43
C CYS A 273 24.41 -4.72 -9.34
N PRO A 274 25.74 -4.89 -9.44
CA PRO A 274 26.52 -5.72 -8.50
C PRO A 274 26.58 -5.17 -7.07
N VAL A 275 26.37 -3.87 -6.87
CA VAL A 275 26.43 -3.19 -5.55
C VAL A 275 25.04 -2.90 -4.98
N LEU A 276 24.01 -3.56 -5.49
CA LEU A 276 22.62 -3.34 -5.08
C LEU A 276 22.42 -3.76 -3.62
N GLN A 277 21.80 -2.89 -2.83
CA GLN A 277 21.52 -3.10 -1.41
C GLN A 277 20.04 -3.31 -1.13
N THR A 278 19.17 -2.56 -1.81
CA THR A 278 17.72 -2.73 -1.71
C THR A 278 17.11 -2.88 -3.10
N CYS A 279 16.23 -3.84 -3.25
CA CYS A 279 15.55 -4.11 -4.50
C CYS A 279 14.05 -4.35 -4.25
N ASP A 280 13.19 -3.66 -5.00
CA ASP A 280 11.74 -3.85 -4.97
C ASP A 280 11.23 -3.99 -6.40
N LEU A 281 10.81 -5.19 -6.79
CA LEU A 281 10.48 -5.52 -8.17
C LEU A 281 9.04 -5.98 -8.29
N ALA A 282 8.30 -5.34 -9.19
CA ALA A 282 7.03 -5.85 -9.68
C ALA A 282 7.22 -6.67 -10.96
N VAL A 283 7.32 -7.99 -10.83
CA VAL A 283 7.58 -8.94 -11.93
C VAL A 283 6.25 -9.56 -12.36
N SER A 284 6.00 -9.76 -13.65
CA SER A 284 4.87 -10.58 -14.10
C SER A 284 5.36 -11.93 -14.60
N GLY A 285 4.59 -12.97 -14.25
CA GLY A 285 4.70 -14.26 -14.91
C GLY A 285 4.36 -14.09 -16.38
N GLY A 286 5.37 -14.21 -17.24
CA GLY A 286 5.21 -14.45 -18.66
C GLY A 286 5.85 -15.79 -18.95
N ASN A 287 5.38 -16.49 -20.00
CA ASN A 287 5.79 -17.85 -20.36
C ASN A 287 7.29 -18.06 -20.15
N ILE A 288 7.65 -18.78 -19.10
CA ILE A 288 9.04 -19.16 -18.87
C ILE A 288 9.37 -20.25 -19.89
N PRO A 289 10.36 -20.06 -20.76
CA PRO A 289 10.81 -21.15 -21.63
C PRO A 289 11.26 -22.31 -20.72
N ASN A 290 10.64 -23.48 -20.89
CA ASN A 290 10.62 -24.59 -19.93
C ASN A 290 11.98 -25.11 -19.40
N GLU A 291 13.14 -24.70 -19.94
CA GLU A 291 14.43 -25.31 -19.60
C GLU A 291 15.63 -24.36 -19.70
N THR A 292 15.48 -23.06 -19.41
CA THR A 292 16.68 -22.20 -19.42
C THR A 292 17.53 -22.40 -18.16
N THR A 293 18.64 -23.11 -18.33
CA THR A 293 19.78 -23.21 -17.40
C THR A 293 20.50 -21.86 -17.28
N HIS A 294 19.80 -20.84 -16.76
CA HIS A 294 20.44 -19.55 -16.53
C HIS A 294 21.47 -19.68 -15.39
N PRO A 295 22.68 -19.10 -15.55
CA PRO A 295 23.66 -19.06 -14.48
C PRO A 295 23.06 -18.31 -13.29
N ARG A 296 23.25 -18.86 -12.08
CA ARG A 296 22.76 -18.22 -10.86
C ARG A 296 23.44 -16.88 -10.65
N LEU A 297 22.64 -15.83 -10.51
CA LEU A 297 23.12 -14.47 -10.32
C LEU A 297 23.40 -14.21 -8.84
N SER A 298 24.65 -13.89 -8.49
CA SER A 298 25.00 -13.52 -7.12
C SER A 298 24.86 -12.02 -6.89
N LEU A 299 24.10 -11.64 -5.85
CA LEU A 299 23.95 -10.26 -5.39
C LEU A 299 24.47 -10.14 -3.94
N PRO A 300 25.80 -10.04 -3.76
CA PRO A 300 26.43 -10.23 -2.46
C PRO A 300 26.13 -9.12 -1.43
N TYR A 301 25.65 -7.96 -1.88
CA TYR A 301 25.35 -6.83 -1.01
C TYR A 301 23.85 -6.60 -0.80
N LEU A 302 22.98 -7.40 -1.42
CA LEU A 302 21.53 -7.20 -1.35
C LEU A 302 21.02 -7.59 0.02
N ARG A 303 20.51 -6.61 0.77
CA ARG A 303 19.99 -6.76 2.12
C ARG A 303 18.48 -6.83 2.16
N ASP A 304 17.81 -6.07 1.31
CA ASP A 304 16.35 -5.97 1.29
C ASP A 304 15.85 -6.31 -0.11
N LEU A 305 15.04 -7.36 -0.23
CA LEU A 305 14.41 -7.78 -1.48
C LEU A 305 12.90 -7.83 -1.30
N SER A 306 12.18 -7.09 -2.15
CA SER A 306 10.73 -7.11 -2.28
C SER A 306 10.36 -7.56 -3.69
N ILE A 307 9.47 -8.55 -3.79
CA ILE A 307 8.94 -9.05 -5.07
C ILE A 307 7.41 -9.02 -5.01
N THR A 308 6.82 -8.31 -5.95
CA THR A 308 5.38 -8.26 -6.18
C THR A 308 5.11 -8.94 -7.52
N ASN A 309 4.36 -10.03 -7.56
CA ASN A 309 4.00 -10.68 -8.80
C ASN A 309 2.82 -9.99 -9.52
N GLY A 310 2.67 -10.27 -10.81
CA GLY A 310 1.53 -9.89 -11.63
C GLY A 310 0.21 -10.51 -11.14
N PRO A 311 -0.94 -10.10 -11.70
CA PRO A 311 -2.23 -10.68 -11.35
C PRO A 311 -2.40 -12.06 -12.00
N THR A 312 -1.53 -12.41 -12.95
CA THR A 312 -1.58 -13.63 -13.74
C THR A 312 -1.05 -14.78 -12.89
N PRO A 313 -1.92 -15.70 -12.47
CA PRO A 313 -1.61 -16.72 -11.45
C PRO A 313 -0.79 -17.91 -11.98
N ALA A 314 -0.14 -17.76 -13.14
CA ALA A 314 0.32 -18.92 -13.91
C ALA A 314 1.64 -19.51 -13.40
N GLU A 315 2.62 -18.71 -12.97
CA GLU A 315 3.97 -19.21 -12.71
C GLU A 315 4.56 -18.47 -11.50
N GLY A 316 5.12 -19.22 -10.54
CA GLY A 316 5.63 -18.70 -9.29
C GLY A 316 6.86 -17.80 -9.45
N PRO A 317 7.43 -17.27 -8.36
CA PRO A 317 8.59 -16.37 -8.42
C PRO A 317 9.89 -17.15 -8.68
N HIS A 318 10.06 -17.66 -9.90
CA HIS A 318 11.31 -18.28 -10.37
C HIS A 318 12.52 -17.34 -10.24
N LEU A 319 12.27 -16.02 -10.08
CA LEU A 319 13.32 -15.03 -9.83
C LEU A 319 14.18 -15.36 -8.62
N VAL A 320 13.58 -15.87 -7.54
CA VAL A 320 14.31 -16.18 -6.31
C VAL A 320 15.23 -17.39 -6.49
N GLU A 321 14.83 -18.37 -7.30
CA GLU A 321 15.62 -19.58 -7.56
C GLU A 321 16.87 -19.30 -8.41
N SER A 322 16.81 -18.24 -9.22
CA SER A 322 17.87 -17.80 -10.11
C SER A 322 18.90 -16.85 -9.45
N ILE A 323 18.69 -16.43 -8.19
CA ILE A 323 19.53 -15.46 -7.50
C ILE A 323 20.13 -16.02 -6.19
N ILE A 324 21.39 -15.70 -5.92
CA ILE A 324 22.10 -16.05 -4.68
C ILE A 324 22.25 -14.77 -3.86
N LEU A 325 21.71 -14.78 -2.64
CA LEU A 325 21.54 -13.59 -1.81
C LEU A 325 22.20 -13.76 -0.42
N PRO A 326 23.54 -13.85 -0.34
CA PRO A 326 24.23 -14.22 0.90
C PRO A 326 24.07 -13.17 2.02
N ALA A 327 23.84 -11.90 1.68
CA ALA A 327 23.67 -10.81 2.63
C ALA A 327 22.20 -10.42 2.89
N LEU A 328 21.23 -11.27 2.51
CA LEU A 328 19.81 -10.93 2.64
C LEU A 328 19.37 -10.87 4.10
N HIS A 329 18.78 -9.74 4.49
CA HIS A 329 18.25 -9.48 5.83
C HIS A 329 16.72 -9.43 5.84
N SER A 330 16.12 -8.82 4.81
CA SER A 330 14.67 -8.67 4.68
C SER A 330 14.19 -9.20 3.34
N PHE A 331 13.21 -10.10 3.38
CA PHE A 331 12.54 -10.61 2.20
C PHE A 331 11.04 -10.32 2.29
N HIS A 332 10.50 -9.69 1.26
CA HIS A 332 9.09 -9.38 1.14
C HIS A 332 8.55 -9.97 -0.17
N CYS A 333 7.50 -10.78 -0.10
CA CYS A 333 6.76 -11.21 -1.27
C CYS A 333 5.26 -11.02 -1.06
N PHE A 334 4.64 -10.23 -1.92
CA PHE A 334 3.28 -9.70 -1.70
C PHE A 334 2.18 -10.45 -2.47
N ASP A 335 2.54 -11.36 -3.36
CA ASP A 335 1.60 -12.09 -4.19
C ASP A 335 1.66 -13.60 -3.95
N ASP A 336 0.64 -14.29 -4.47
CA ASP A 336 0.39 -15.73 -4.32
C ASP A 336 1.60 -16.55 -4.79
N ILE A 337 2.53 -16.84 -3.87
CA ILE A 337 3.58 -17.81 -4.11
C ILE A 337 2.91 -19.18 -4.01
N ARG A 338 2.68 -19.83 -5.15
CA ARG A 338 2.38 -21.26 -5.14
C ARG A 338 3.64 -22.03 -4.73
N PHE A 339 3.84 -22.21 -3.43
CA PHE A 339 4.95 -23.00 -2.89
C PHE A 339 4.88 -24.49 -3.28
N GLY A 340 3.78 -24.96 -3.86
CA GLY A 340 3.59 -26.36 -4.26
C GLY A 340 4.64 -26.90 -5.25
N THR A 341 5.26 -26.04 -6.06
CA THR A 341 6.39 -26.43 -6.94
C THR A 341 7.74 -26.43 -6.24
N ILE A 342 7.87 -25.80 -5.06
CA ILE A 342 9.13 -25.71 -4.28
C ILE A 342 9.35 -27.01 -3.47
N SER A 343 8.70 -28.10 -3.85
CA SER A 343 8.78 -29.42 -3.20
C SER A 343 10.21 -29.98 -3.17
N SER A 344 11.16 -29.40 -3.90
CA SER A 344 12.60 -29.67 -3.85
C SER A 344 13.37 -28.90 -2.74
N ARG A 345 12.75 -28.76 -1.57
CA ARG A 345 13.30 -28.73 -0.18
C ARG A 345 14.58 -27.95 0.23
N SER A 346 15.34 -27.24 -0.61
CA SER A 346 16.65 -26.69 -0.13
C SER A 346 17.13 -25.36 -0.71
N SER A 347 16.42 -24.73 -1.64
CA SER A 347 17.04 -23.72 -2.51
C SER A 347 16.65 -22.26 -2.25
N LEU A 348 15.50 -21.97 -1.64
CA LEU A 348 15.02 -20.58 -1.56
C LEU A 348 15.97 -19.66 -0.80
N PHE A 349 16.48 -20.15 0.33
CA PHE A 349 17.50 -19.48 1.10
C PHE A 349 18.53 -20.54 1.49
N PRO A 350 19.77 -20.44 0.99
CA PRO A 350 20.86 -21.26 1.50
C PRO A 350 20.89 -21.19 3.02
N SER A 351 21.27 -22.29 3.68
CA SER A 351 21.37 -22.42 5.14
C SER A 351 22.18 -21.31 5.82
N ASP A 352 23.04 -20.62 5.05
CA ASP A 352 23.91 -19.53 5.49
C ASP A 352 23.25 -18.14 5.42
N THR A 353 21.97 -18.04 5.03
CA THR A 353 21.30 -16.74 4.85
C THR A 353 20.87 -16.17 6.21
N PHE A 354 21.34 -14.97 6.55
CA PHE A 354 20.99 -14.26 7.78
C PHE A 354 19.64 -13.53 7.70
N LEU A 355 18.60 -14.20 7.22
CA LEU A 355 17.28 -13.61 7.06
C LEU A 355 16.67 -13.26 8.43
N ARG A 356 16.43 -11.97 8.66
CA ARG A 356 15.85 -11.44 9.92
C ARG A 356 14.37 -11.12 9.79
N CYS A 357 13.92 -10.71 8.61
CA CYS A 357 12.53 -10.32 8.37
C CYS A 357 11.99 -11.06 7.15
N LEU A 358 10.88 -11.76 7.35
CA LEU A 358 10.17 -12.46 6.29
C LEU A 358 8.73 -11.93 6.24
N ARG A 359 8.35 -11.32 5.13
CA ARG A 359 6.96 -10.97 4.83
C ARG A 359 6.50 -11.75 3.62
N VAL A 360 5.52 -12.61 3.79
CA VAL A 360 5.01 -13.45 2.70
C VAL A 360 3.50 -13.40 2.65
N ASN A 361 2.96 -13.36 1.44
CA ASN A 361 1.58 -13.69 1.18
C ASN A 361 1.48 -15.22 0.99
N ILE A 362 0.69 -15.88 1.82
CA ILE A 362 0.71 -17.35 1.95
C ILE A 362 -0.52 -18.04 1.38
N ARG A 363 -1.14 -17.45 0.37
CA ARG A 363 -2.21 -18.11 -0.35
C ARG A 363 -1.67 -19.44 -0.92
N GLY A 364 -2.35 -20.55 -0.63
CA GLY A 364 -1.93 -21.90 -1.06
C GLY A 364 -0.74 -22.54 -0.33
N LEU A 365 -0.21 -21.92 0.72
CA LEU A 365 0.92 -22.48 1.49
C LEU A 365 0.39 -23.39 2.61
N THR A 366 0.77 -24.67 2.61
CA THR A 366 0.42 -25.59 3.70
C THR A 366 1.22 -25.27 4.97
N SER A 367 0.66 -25.59 6.14
CA SER A 367 1.33 -25.38 7.43
C SER A 367 2.67 -26.14 7.51
N THR A 368 2.75 -27.31 6.88
CA THR A 368 3.95 -28.16 6.85
C THR A 368 5.09 -27.51 6.09
N VAL A 369 4.82 -26.92 4.92
CA VAL A 369 5.85 -26.22 4.12
C VAL A 369 6.30 -24.94 4.81
N LEU A 370 5.38 -24.18 5.42
CA LEU A 370 5.76 -23.00 6.20
C LEU A 370 6.67 -23.36 7.38
N LEU A 371 6.31 -24.39 8.15
CA LEU A 371 7.11 -24.83 9.29
C LEU A 371 8.48 -25.35 8.87
N ALA A 372 8.57 -26.08 7.75
CA ALA A 372 9.84 -26.51 7.17
C ALA A 372 10.72 -25.30 6.83
N ALA A 373 10.19 -24.34 6.07
CA ALA A 373 10.93 -23.13 5.69
C ALA A 373 11.39 -22.30 6.90
N LEU A 374 10.55 -22.18 7.93
CA LEU A 374 10.91 -21.47 9.17
C LEU A 374 11.97 -22.21 9.99
N THR A 375 12.07 -23.54 9.84
CA THR A 375 13.09 -24.33 10.55
C THR A 375 14.49 -24.03 10.01
N ASP A 376 14.59 -23.69 8.72
CA ASP A 376 15.83 -23.36 8.02
C ASP A 376 16.29 -21.91 8.23
N MET A 377 15.51 -21.09 8.95
CA MET A 377 15.78 -19.66 9.19
C MET A 377 16.00 -19.34 10.67
N PRO A 378 17.11 -19.79 11.29
CA PRO A 378 17.34 -19.62 12.73
C PRO A 378 17.50 -18.15 13.16
N ALA A 379 17.86 -17.26 12.23
CA ALA A 379 18.06 -15.83 12.49
C ALA A 379 16.78 -14.98 12.39
N LEU A 380 15.62 -15.58 12.10
CA LEU A 380 14.38 -14.86 11.84
C LEU A 380 13.85 -14.16 13.10
N GLN A 381 13.70 -12.83 13.03
CA GLN A 381 13.24 -11.97 14.13
C GLN A 381 11.83 -11.44 13.89
N GLY A 382 11.43 -11.24 12.62
CA GLY A 382 10.12 -10.77 12.23
C GLY A 382 9.49 -11.66 11.18
N LEU A 383 8.28 -12.16 11.44
CA LEU A 383 7.46 -12.88 10.48
C LEU A 383 6.16 -12.12 10.29
N GLN A 384 5.88 -11.70 9.06
CA GLN A 384 4.62 -11.10 8.69
C GLN A 384 3.94 -11.93 7.62
N ILE A 385 2.76 -12.41 7.95
CA ILE A 385 1.92 -13.20 7.07
C ILE A 385 0.78 -12.31 6.61
N VAL A 386 0.70 -12.11 5.29
CA VAL A 386 -0.38 -11.36 4.64
C VAL A 386 -1.36 -12.40 4.11
N GLN A 387 -2.63 -12.32 4.53
CA GLN A 387 -3.71 -13.30 4.25
C GLN A 387 -3.65 -14.60 5.09
N GLU A 388 -4.82 -15.19 5.32
CA GLU A 388 -4.95 -16.42 6.12
C GLU A 388 -4.48 -17.66 5.34
N PRO A 389 -3.68 -18.55 5.95
CA PRO A 389 -3.31 -19.81 5.33
C PRO A 389 -4.53 -20.69 5.09
N LEU A 390 -4.53 -21.42 3.97
CA LEU A 390 -5.46 -22.54 3.79
C LEU A 390 -5.02 -23.70 4.69
N LEU A 391 -5.58 -23.75 5.89
CA LEU A 391 -5.31 -24.79 6.88
C LEU A 391 -6.17 -26.02 6.59
N THR A 392 -5.95 -26.66 5.43
CA THR A 392 -6.70 -27.87 5.04
C THR A 392 -6.13 -29.14 5.67
N ASP A 393 -4.86 -29.11 6.08
CA ASP A 393 -4.21 -30.28 6.68
C ASP A 393 -4.54 -30.35 8.17
N ARG A 394 -5.37 -31.34 8.54
CA ARG A 394 -5.51 -31.75 9.95
C ARG A 394 -4.15 -32.23 10.43
N LEU A 395 -3.44 -31.38 11.19
CA LEU A 395 -2.19 -31.76 11.86
C LEU A 395 -2.45 -33.05 12.66
N ALA A 396 -1.69 -34.11 12.35
CA ALA A 396 -1.76 -35.36 13.09
C ALA A 396 -1.45 -35.10 14.59
N PRO A 397 -2.20 -35.73 15.52
CA PRO A 397 -2.17 -35.40 16.95
C PRO A 397 -0.83 -35.63 17.67
N ASP A 398 0.13 -36.34 17.07
CA ASP A 398 1.31 -36.86 17.78
C ASP A 398 2.54 -35.93 17.84
N THR A 399 2.41 -34.63 17.54
CA THR A 399 3.56 -33.68 17.52
C THR A 399 3.86 -32.96 18.85
N ASN A 400 3.44 -33.52 20.00
CA ASN A 400 3.53 -32.84 21.31
C ASN A 400 4.94 -32.81 21.95
N SER A 401 5.97 -33.44 21.36
CA SER A 401 7.28 -33.62 22.00
C SER A 401 8.34 -32.50 21.77
N LEU A 402 7.99 -31.34 21.22
CA LEU A 402 8.97 -30.28 20.86
C LEU A 402 8.74 -28.90 21.53
N LEU A 403 8.12 -28.86 22.71
CA LEU A 403 7.49 -27.65 23.27
C LEU A 403 8.39 -26.61 23.99
N THR A 404 9.71 -26.63 23.88
CA THR A 404 10.59 -25.62 24.55
C THR A 404 11.24 -24.60 23.63
N SER A 405 11.10 -24.73 22.30
CA SER A 405 11.77 -23.83 21.34
C SER A 405 10.83 -22.73 20.81
N PRO A 406 11.37 -21.62 20.24
CA PRO A 406 10.57 -20.66 19.46
C PRO A 406 9.66 -21.32 18.41
N ARG A 407 10.04 -22.51 17.92
CA ARG A 407 9.28 -23.35 16.99
C ARG A 407 7.95 -23.83 17.57
N ALA A 408 7.91 -24.14 18.87
CA ALA A 408 6.70 -24.51 19.60
C ALA A 408 5.71 -23.35 19.68
N ARG A 409 6.22 -22.12 19.85
CA ARG A 409 5.38 -20.91 19.95
C ARG A 409 4.70 -20.60 18.62
N ILE A 410 5.41 -20.74 17.51
CA ILE A 410 4.82 -20.55 16.17
C ILE A 410 3.79 -21.64 15.88
N ALA A 411 4.10 -22.91 16.15
CA ALA A 411 3.16 -24.01 15.95
C ALA A 411 1.92 -23.92 16.86
N SER A 412 2.08 -23.45 18.11
CA SER A 412 0.98 -23.18 19.04
C SER A 412 0.16 -21.97 18.59
N PHE A 413 0.80 -20.89 18.12
CA PHE A 413 0.11 -19.69 17.64
C PHE A 413 -0.70 -19.98 16.38
N LEU A 414 -0.12 -20.71 15.42
CA LEU A 414 -0.83 -21.16 14.21
C LEU A 414 -2.01 -22.08 14.57
N ARG A 415 -1.87 -22.98 15.55
CA ARG A 415 -2.98 -23.79 16.10
C ARG A 415 -4.06 -22.96 16.81
N CYS A 416 -3.70 -21.91 17.55
CA CYS A 416 -4.69 -21.02 18.16
C CYS A 416 -5.47 -20.22 17.10
N ALA A 417 -4.78 -19.76 16.04
CA ALA A 417 -5.43 -19.08 14.92
C ALA A 417 -6.42 -20.01 14.18
N THR A 418 -6.13 -21.31 14.04
CA THR A 418 -7.02 -22.28 13.39
C THR A 418 -8.33 -22.52 14.15
N LEU A 419 -8.29 -22.44 15.49
CA LEU A 419 -9.43 -22.74 16.36
C LEU A 419 -10.42 -21.56 16.50
N SER A 420 -10.06 -20.39 16.00
CA SER A 420 -10.78 -19.12 16.23
C SER A 420 -11.64 -18.64 15.05
N GLY A 421 -11.78 -19.41 13.97
CA GLY A 421 -12.47 -18.97 12.74
C GLY A 421 -14.02 -18.96 12.86
N PRO A 422 -14.72 -17.86 12.48
CA PRO A 422 -16.18 -17.79 12.54
C PRO A 422 -16.85 -18.39 11.29
N SER A 423 -17.76 -19.34 11.47
CA SER A 423 -18.44 -20.12 10.42
C SER A 423 -19.60 -19.40 9.69
N SER A 424 -19.69 -18.06 9.70
CA SER A 424 -20.87 -17.38 9.14
C SER A 424 -20.62 -15.94 8.65
N TRP A 425 -20.02 -15.77 7.47
CA TRP A 425 -20.02 -14.48 6.77
C TRP A 425 -20.30 -14.71 5.27
N LYS A 426 -21.49 -14.27 4.82
CA LYS A 426 -21.86 -14.17 3.40
C LYS A 426 -21.76 -12.69 2.98
N SER A 427 -20.64 -12.25 2.41
CA SER A 427 -20.53 -11.11 1.46
C SER A 427 -19.04 -10.84 1.12
N PRO A 428 -18.67 -10.54 -0.15
CA PRO A 428 -17.29 -10.26 -0.53
C PRO A 428 -16.97 -8.76 -0.37
N MET A 429 -16.42 -8.37 0.78
CA MET A 429 -15.56 -7.19 0.87
C MET A 429 -14.17 -7.67 1.32
N GLU A 430 -13.13 -7.31 0.56
CA GLU A 430 -11.75 -7.70 0.79
C GLU A 430 -11.21 -7.08 2.10
N TYR A 431 -11.43 -7.75 3.23
CA TYR A 431 -10.70 -7.47 4.47
C TYR A 431 -9.40 -8.28 4.46
N GLN A 432 -8.26 -7.60 4.46
CA GLN A 432 -6.96 -8.25 4.58
C GLN A 432 -6.62 -8.44 6.08
N THR A 433 -6.81 -9.64 6.61
CA THR A 433 -6.25 -10.00 7.92
C THR A 433 -4.73 -9.93 7.87
N ARG A 434 -4.13 -9.17 8.80
CA ARG A 434 -2.68 -9.08 8.96
C ARG A 434 -2.25 -9.79 10.24
N LEU A 435 -1.34 -10.74 10.10
CA LEU A 435 -0.69 -11.41 11.22
C LEU A 435 0.78 -10.99 11.24
N SER A 436 1.21 -10.39 12.35
CA SER A 436 2.60 -9.99 12.59
C SER A 436 3.09 -10.66 13.86
N LEU A 437 4.25 -11.32 13.78
CA LEU A 437 4.89 -12.00 14.88
C LEU A 437 6.30 -11.44 15.08
N ASN A 438 6.61 -11.03 16.31
CA ASN A 438 7.96 -10.67 16.73
C ASN A 438 8.57 -11.85 17.50
N LEU A 439 9.66 -12.40 16.98
CA LEU A 439 10.32 -13.61 17.49
C LEU A 439 11.53 -13.31 18.39
N SER A 440 11.78 -12.04 18.73
CA SER A 440 12.96 -11.68 19.55
C SER A 440 12.89 -12.29 20.96
N ASN A 441 14.00 -12.90 21.40
CA ASN A 441 14.14 -13.62 22.68
C ASN A 441 14.07 -12.73 23.96
N ARG A 442 13.73 -11.45 23.85
CA ARG A 442 13.69 -10.52 24.99
C ARG A 442 12.28 -10.36 25.54
N GLY A 443 11.77 -11.42 26.20
CA GLY A 443 10.57 -11.36 27.05
C GLY A 443 9.44 -12.34 26.67
N PRO A 444 8.42 -12.51 27.54
CA PRO A 444 7.22 -13.29 27.23
C PRO A 444 6.48 -12.65 26.04
N ALA A 445 6.01 -13.49 25.12
CA ALA A 445 5.29 -13.06 23.93
C ALA A 445 4.07 -12.23 24.34
N ARG A 446 4.11 -10.91 24.08
CA ARG A 446 2.90 -10.09 24.16
C ARG A 446 2.07 -10.40 22.93
N CYS A 447 0.82 -10.84 23.12
CA CYS A 447 -0.13 -11.04 22.03
C CYS A 447 -0.18 -9.78 21.15
N CYS A 448 0.04 -9.98 19.86
CA CYS A 448 -0.05 -8.93 18.85
C CYS A 448 -1.50 -8.49 18.65
N SER A 449 -1.67 -7.21 18.32
CA SER A 449 -2.96 -6.63 17.92
C SER A 449 -3.42 -7.22 16.58
N LEU A 450 -4.63 -7.78 16.54
CA LEU A 450 -5.40 -7.89 15.30
C LEU A 450 -5.83 -6.48 14.90
N SER A 451 -5.18 -5.89 13.89
CA SER A 451 -5.72 -4.69 13.23
C SER A 451 -6.70 -5.15 12.15
N LYS A 452 -7.97 -4.80 12.30
CA LYS A 452 -8.99 -4.97 11.26
C LYS A 452 -8.84 -3.91 10.17
#